data_AF-A0A7W1T6U9-F1
#
_entry.id   AF-A0A7W1T6U9-F1
#
_cell.length_a   1.000
_cell.length_b   1.000
_cell.length_c   1.000
_cell.angle_alpha   90.00
_cell.angle_beta   90.00
_cell.angle_gamma   90.00
#
_symmetry.space_group_name_H-M   'P 1'
#
loop_
_entity.id
_entity.type
_entity.pdbx_description
1 polymer ?
#
loop_
_entity_poly.entity_id
_entity_poly.type
_entity_poly.pdbx_seq_one_letter_code
_entity_poly.pdbx_strand_id
1 'polypeptide(L)'
;MRVTNDKTVMKSVIQTLDELNDYSLQIGIFGEDNSFIQMIAGVQEFGLTIKPKNKYLTLPTEAAAGRKAREIPGLFKPKGKNILAVADKNGKLAVMFYLKEEVKIPERSFLRSTFEENNQKWLDFFDRKMDEIIVGECTAQQVYNQLGAMIVADIQMKIRDTQSPANSGYTAKRKGANNPLVDTGRLRQSVTWKVVR
;
A
#
# COMPACT_ATOMS: atom_id res chain seq x y z
N MET A 1 -11.74 12.80 -57.23
CA MET A 1 -11.64 12.71 -55.76
C MET A 1 -12.63 13.70 -55.17
N ARG A 2 -13.81 13.25 -54.71
CA ARG A 2 -14.75 14.14 -54.00
C ARG A 2 -14.25 14.24 -52.57
N VAL A 3 -13.59 15.34 -52.23
CA VAL A 3 -13.30 15.68 -50.84
C VAL A 3 -14.62 16.18 -50.25
N THR A 4 -15.39 15.29 -49.65
CA THR A 4 -16.59 15.64 -48.89
C THR A 4 -16.13 16.40 -47.65
N ASN A 5 -16.58 17.64 -47.50
CA ASN A 5 -16.26 18.52 -46.37
C ASN A 5 -17.11 18.14 -45.13
N ASP A 6 -17.11 16.86 -44.79
CA ASP A 6 -17.92 16.30 -43.72
C ASP A 6 -17.29 16.62 -42.36
N LYS A 7 -17.71 17.75 -41.79
CA LYS A 7 -17.27 18.24 -40.48
C LYS A 7 -17.84 17.42 -39.32
N THR A 8 -18.69 16.42 -39.56
CA THR A 8 -19.30 15.60 -38.51
C THR A 8 -18.25 14.82 -37.73
N VAL A 9 -17.27 14.24 -38.44
CA VAL A 9 -16.13 13.54 -37.84
C VAL A 9 -15.28 14.49 -36.99
N MET A 10 -15.01 15.70 -37.48
CA MET A 10 -14.23 16.69 -36.74
C MET A 10 -14.96 17.19 -35.48
N LYS A 11 -16.29 17.33 -35.54
CA LYS A 11 -17.12 17.67 -34.36
C LYS A 11 -17.13 16.56 -33.32
N SER A 12 -17.24 15.29 -33.73
CA SER A 12 -17.20 14.16 -32.79
C SER A 12 -15.83 14.01 -32.15
N VAL A 13 -14.75 14.28 -32.89
CA VAL A 13 -13.38 14.30 -32.34
C VAL A 13 -13.22 15.41 -31.31
N ILE A 14 -13.66 16.64 -31.60
CA ILE A 14 -13.60 17.76 -30.64
C ILE A 14 -14.41 17.44 -29.38
N GLN A 15 -15.63 16.92 -29.52
CA GLN A 15 -16.45 16.52 -28.38
C GLN A 15 -15.79 15.43 -27.54
N THR A 16 -15.12 14.47 -28.17
CA THR A 16 -14.42 13.39 -27.44
C THR A 16 -13.16 13.90 -26.74
N LEU A 17 -12.46 14.88 -27.32
CA LEU A 17 -11.33 15.57 -26.68
C LEU A 17 -11.78 16.42 -25.48
N ASP A 18 -12.92 17.11 -25.59
CA ASP A 18 -13.52 17.82 -24.47
C ASP A 18 -13.91 16.84 -23.35
N GLU A 19 -14.52 15.70 -23.70
CA GLU A 19 -14.83 14.64 -22.74
C GLU A 19 -13.57 14.07 -22.08
N LEU A 20 -12.48 13.87 -22.82
CA LEU A 20 -11.19 13.42 -22.25
C LEU A 20 -10.65 14.39 -21.20
N ASN A 21 -10.85 15.70 -21.40
CA ASN A 21 -10.44 16.73 -20.47
C ASN A 21 -11.34 16.82 -19.22
N ASP A 22 -12.62 16.44 -19.34
CA ASP A 22 -13.55 16.36 -18.20
C ASP A 22 -13.25 15.16 -17.29
N TYR A 23 -12.75 14.05 -17.85
CA TYR A 23 -12.46 12.85 -17.07
C TYR A 23 -11.14 12.97 -16.30
N SER A 24 -11.15 12.49 -15.06
CA SER A 24 -9.98 12.32 -14.21
C SER A 24 -9.91 10.90 -13.65
N LEU A 25 -8.68 10.41 -13.44
CA LEU A 25 -8.43 9.08 -12.91
C LEU A 25 -7.94 9.19 -11.47
N GLN A 26 -8.73 8.67 -10.53
CA GLN A 26 -8.35 8.54 -9.14
C GLN A 26 -7.84 7.12 -8.87
N ILE A 27 -6.66 7.01 -8.25
CA ILE A 27 -5.98 5.74 -8.01
C ILE A 27 -5.56 5.66 -6.55
N GLY A 28 -5.82 4.54 -5.91
CA GLY A 28 -5.36 4.30 -4.55
C GLY A 28 -6.26 3.34 -3.79
N ILE A 29 -6.36 3.58 -2.49
CA ILE A 29 -7.12 2.74 -1.56
C ILE A 29 -8.29 3.57 -1.05
N PHE A 30 -9.48 3.28 -1.57
CA PHE A 30 -10.70 3.98 -1.18
C PHE A 30 -11.27 3.38 0.11
N GLY A 31 -11.68 4.27 1.02
CA GLY A 31 -11.99 3.93 2.41
C GLY A 31 -13.42 3.48 2.66
N GLU A 32 -14.17 3.18 1.61
CA GLU A 32 -15.62 2.91 1.71
C GLU A 32 -15.92 1.73 2.64
N ASP A 33 -14.98 0.78 2.84
CA ASP A 33 -15.18 -0.39 3.70
C ASP A 33 -14.10 -0.66 4.77
N ASN A 34 -12.92 0.00 4.76
CA ASN A 34 -11.82 -0.38 5.67
C ASN A 34 -10.83 0.77 5.99
N SER A 35 -11.19 1.65 6.94
CA SER A 35 -10.31 2.71 7.49
C SER A 35 -8.94 2.19 7.98
N PHE A 36 -8.88 0.93 8.42
CA PHE A 36 -7.65 0.28 8.86
C PHE A 36 -6.65 0.03 7.72
N ILE A 37 -7.12 -0.31 6.51
CA ILE A 37 -6.23 -0.58 5.37
C ILE A 37 -5.63 0.73 4.87
N GLN A 38 -6.40 1.82 4.86
CA GLN A 38 -5.87 3.15 4.54
C GLN A 38 -4.79 3.59 5.52
N MET A 39 -5.00 3.36 6.83
CA MET A 39 -3.98 3.61 7.84
C MET A 39 -2.70 2.80 7.55
N ILE A 40 -2.82 1.50 7.25
CA ILE A 40 -1.66 0.67 6.89
C ILE A 40 -0.95 1.25 5.67
N ALA A 41 -1.69 1.59 4.61
CA ALA A 41 -1.13 2.14 3.39
C ALA A 41 -0.34 3.43 3.65
N GLY A 42 -0.90 4.36 4.44
CA GLY A 42 -0.21 5.60 4.81
C GLY A 42 1.06 5.34 5.62
N VAL A 43 1.01 4.42 6.59
CA VAL A 43 2.19 4.04 7.39
C VAL A 43 3.27 3.42 6.52
N GLN A 44 2.90 2.59 5.53
CA GLN A 44 3.88 2.01 4.62
C GLN A 44 4.44 3.06 3.66
N GLU A 45 3.62 3.92 3.08
CA GLU A 45 4.05 4.91 2.08
C GLU A 45 5.01 5.97 2.64
N PHE A 46 4.80 6.41 3.89
CA PHE A 46 5.54 7.52 4.51
C PHE A 46 6.35 7.14 5.75
N GLY A 47 6.22 5.90 6.25
CA GLY A 47 6.82 5.47 7.50
C GLY A 47 6.08 6.01 8.73
N LEU A 48 6.43 5.49 9.90
CA LEU A 48 5.87 5.95 11.18
C LEU A 48 6.82 5.64 12.35
N THR A 49 6.99 6.59 13.25
CA THR A 49 7.63 6.34 14.54
C THR A 49 6.57 6.23 15.63
N ILE A 50 6.41 5.02 16.17
CA ILE A 50 5.48 4.75 17.28
C ILE A 50 6.21 5.03 18.59
N LYS A 51 5.64 5.92 19.39
CA LYS A 51 6.10 6.24 20.75
C LYS A 51 5.12 5.68 21.80
N PRO A 52 5.62 5.20 22.95
CA PRO A 52 4.77 4.74 24.03
C PRO A 52 4.00 5.89 24.67
N LYS A 53 2.79 5.59 25.18
CA LYS A 53 2.04 6.52 26.04
C LYS A 53 2.71 6.72 27.41
N ASN A 54 3.40 5.68 27.87
CA ASN A 54 4.16 5.67 29.13
C ASN A 54 5.65 5.43 28.82
N LYS A 55 6.36 4.70 29.68
CA LYS A 55 7.80 4.50 29.56
C LYS A 55 8.25 3.56 28.43
N TYR A 56 7.46 2.53 28.11
CA TYR A 56 7.85 1.50 27.13
C TYR A 56 6.67 0.96 26.31
N LEU A 57 6.94 0.63 25.05
CA LEU A 57 6.12 -0.24 24.21
C LEU A 57 6.39 -1.69 24.56
N THR A 58 5.33 -2.50 24.60
CA THR A 58 5.42 -3.95 24.87
C THR A 58 5.28 -4.72 23.56
N LEU A 59 6.35 -5.39 23.15
CA LEU A 59 6.37 -6.24 21.97
C LEU A 59 6.28 -7.71 22.41
N PRO A 60 5.17 -8.42 22.15
CA PRO A 60 4.98 -9.80 22.61
C PRO A 60 5.90 -10.78 21.89
N THR A 61 6.44 -11.75 22.61
CA THR A 61 7.15 -12.90 22.01
C THR A 61 6.17 -14.03 21.72
N GLU A 62 6.62 -15.10 21.06
CA GLU A 62 5.82 -16.32 20.88
C GLU A 62 5.33 -16.89 22.22
N ALA A 63 6.14 -16.77 23.28
CA ALA A 63 5.77 -17.22 24.62
C ALA A 63 4.56 -16.49 25.22
N ALA A 64 4.28 -15.25 24.79
CA ALA A 64 3.10 -14.52 25.23
C ALA A 64 1.80 -15.03 24.61
N ALA A 65 1.85 -15.86 23.55
CA ALA A 65 0.68 -16.47 22.89
C ALA A 65 -0.48 -15.48 22.60
N GLY A 66 -0.15 -14.23 22.26
CA GLY A 66 -1.13 -13.17 21.98
C GLY A 66 -1.78 -12.49 23.19
N ARG A 67 -1.45 -12.92 24.42
CA ARG A 67 -1.96 -12.32 25.66
C ARG A 67 -1.36 -10.95 25.91
N LYS A 68 -2.11 -10.08 26.58
CA LYS A 68 -1.61 -8.77 27.02
C LYS A 68 -0.73 -8.92 28.26
N ALA A 69 0.21 -7.99 28.45
CA ALA A 69 1.10 -8.00 29.61
C ALA A 69 0.35 -8.02 30.96
N ARG A 70 -0.85 -7.42 31.04
CA ARG A 70 -1.68 -7.43 32.25
C ARG A 70 -2.34 -8.77 32.54
N GLU A 71 -2.49 -9.63 31.54
CA GLU A 71 -3.19 -10.92 31.66
C GLU A 71 -2.27 -12.04 32.12
N ILE A 72 -0.95 -11.82 32.15
CA ILE A 72 0.03 -12.84 32.50
C ILE A 72 0.43 -12.65 33.97
N PRO A 73 0.06 -13.58 34.88
CA PRO A 73 0.46 -13.51 36.28
C PRO A 73 1.95 -13.77 36.44
N GLY A 74 2.60 -13.12 37.41
CA GLY A 74 4.02 -13.32 37.71
C GLY A 74 4.98 -12.64 36.74
N LEU A 75 4.49 -11.69 35.93
CA LEU A 75 5.31 -10.91 35.03
C LEU A 75 6.21 -9.93 35.81
N PHE A 76 7.52 -10.02 35.64
CA PHE A 76 8.46 -9.07 36.25
C PHE A 76 9.48 -8.57 35.25
N LYS A 77 10.02 -7.37 35.53
CA LYS A 77 11.15 -6.80 34.80
C LYS A 77 12.44 -7.13 35.55
N PRO A 78 13.34 -7.98 35.01
CA PRO A 78 14.66 -8.21 35.60
C PRO A 78 15.45 -6.89 35.69
N LYS A 79 16.18 -6.68 36.79
CA LYS A 79 16.99 -5.46 36.97
C LYS A 79 17.99 -5.31 35.80
N GLY A 80 18.05 -4.10 35.23
CA GLY A 80 18.95 -3.76 34.14
C GLY A 80 18.55 -4.28 32.75
N LYS A 81 17.47 -5.06 32.60
CA LYS A 81 17.02 -5.56 31.28
C LYS A 81 15.66 -4.98 30.89
N ASN A 82 15.53 -4.58 29.63
CA ASN A 82 14.28 -4.08 29.05
C ASN A 82 13.42 -5.23 28.51
N ILE A 83 13.09 -6.18 29.37
CA ILE A 83 12.22 -7.33 29.07
C ILE A 83 11.23 -7.57 30.20
N LEU A 84 10.08 -8.13 29.87
CA LEU A 84 9.15 -8.70 30.83
C LEU A 84 9.20 -10.22 30.70
N ALA A 85 9.47 -10.90 31.82
CA ALA A 85 9.62 -12.34 31.88
C ALA A 85 8.78 -12.94 33.02
N VAL A 86 8.48 -14.22 32.88
CA VAL A 86 7.93 -15.06 33.95
C VAL A 86 9.01 -16.07 34.33
N ALA A 87 9.19 -16.30 35.64
CA ALA A 87 10.04 -17.38 36.12
C ALA A 87 9.25 -18.69 36.04
N ASP A 88 9.73 -19.65 35.27
CA ASP A 88 9.17 -21.00 35.27
C ASP A 88 9.55 -21.72 36.58
N LYS A 89 8.80 -22.76 36.95
CA LYS A 89 9.00 -23.57 38.17
C LYS A 89 10.41 -24.20 38.26
N ASN A 90 11.12 -24.28 37.13
CA ASN A 90 12.48 -24.80 37.01
C ASN A 90 13.58 -23.71 36.97
N GLY A 91 13.27 -22.45 37.29
CA GLY A 91 14.25 -21.36 37.32
C GLY A 91 14.66 -20.81 35.95
N LYS A 92 14.06 -21.30 34.86
CA LYS A 92 14.29 -20.80 33.51
C LYS A 92 13.39 -19.58 33.25
N LEU A 93 13.99 -18.46 32.85
CA LEU A 93 13.27 -17.23 32.55
C LEU A 93 12.60 -17.32 31.18
N ALA A 94 11.28 -17.34 31.15
CA ALA A 94 10.50 -17.24 29.92
C ALA A 94 10.25 -15.76 29.59
N VAL A 95 10.89 -15.25 28.53
CA VAL A 95 10.72 -13.86 28.10
C VAL A 95 9.41 -13.72 27.34
N MET A 96 8.47 -12.96 27.89
CA MET A 96 7.13 -12.76 27.35
C MET A 96 7.02 -11.49 26.49
N PHE A 97 7.69 -10.40 26.88
CA PHE A 97 7.66 -9.14 26.11
C PHE A 97 9.02 -8.46 26.06
N TYR A 98 9.35 -7.89 24.91
CA TYR A 98 10.44 -6.91 24.79
C TYR A 98 9.90 -5.50 25.08
N LEU A 99 10.67 -4.72 25.84
CA LEU A 99 10.36 -3.33 26.13
C LEU A 99 11.20 -2.43 25.21
N LYS A 100 10.53 -1.61 24.41
CA LYS A 100 11.15 -0.65 23.49
C LYS A 100 10.67 0.77 23.80
N GLU A 101 11.57 1.74 23.75
CA GLU A 101 11.23 3.15 23.96
C GLU A 101 10.61 3.78 22.71
N GLU A 102 10.91 3.22 21.54
CA GLU A 102 10.28 3.58 20.27
C GLU A 102 10.33 2.42 19.29
N VAL A 103 9.42 2.43 18.32
CA VAL A 103 9.44 1.54 17.16
C VAL A 103 9.38 2.39 15.91
N LYS A 104 10.46 2.38 15.12
CA LYS A 104 10.53 3.05 13.82
C LYS A 104 10.12 2.07 12.72
N ILE A 105 9.06 2.42 12.00
CA ILE A 105 8.62 1.75 10.79
C ILE A 105 9.16 2.58 9.62
N PRO A 106 10.06 2.01 8.78
CA PRO A 106 10.60 2.74 7.63
C PRO A 106 9.53 2.96 6.56
N GLU A 107 9.69 4.02 5.78
CA GLU A 107 8.88 4.24 4.58
C GLU A 107 9.23 3.22 3.49
N ARG A 108 8.22 2.91 2.69
CA ARG A 108 8.22 1.95 1.59
C ARG A 108 7.29 2.53 0.54
N SER A 109 7.80 3.50 -0.22
CA SER A 109 7.06 4.40 -1.11
C SER A 109 6.48 3.71 -2.36
N PHE A 110 5.63 2.70 -2.17
CA PHE A 110 5.11 1.86 -3.24
C PHE A 110 4.20 2.61 -4.21
N LEU A 111 3.51 3.67 -3.77
CA LEU A 111 2.74 4.52 -4.69
C LEU A 111 3.67 5.49 -5.41
N ARG A 112 4.37 6.37 -4.67
CA ARG A 112 5.18 7.44 -5.27
C ARG A 112 6.23 6.89 -6.24
N SER A 113 6.98 5.87 -5.83
CA SER A 113 8.00 5.29 -6.70
C SER A 113 7.41 4.61 -7.93
N THR A 114 6.23 3.98 -7.84
CA THR A 114 5.57 3.41 -9.02
C THR A 114 5.19 4.50 -10.02
N PHE A 115 4.64 5.62 -9.53
CA PHE A 115 4.30 6.77 -10.37
C PHE A 115 5.55 7.33 -11.06
N GLU A 116 6.62 7.60 -10.30
CA GLU A 116 7.87 8.14 -10.85
C GLU A 116 8.49 7.20 -11.90
N GLU A 117 8.52 5.90 -11.63
CA GLU A 117 9.17 4.90 -12.50
C GLU A 117 8.36 4.57 -13.77
N ASN A 118 7.02 4.64 -13.71
CA ASN A 118 6.15 4.19 -14.82
C ASN A 118 5.46 5.33 -15.57
N ASN A 119 5.67 6.60 -15.17
CA ASN A 119 5.01 7.74 -15.79
C ASN A 119 5.13 7.75 -17.32
N GLN A 120 6.34 7.53 -17.85
CA GLN A 120 6.56 7.53 -19.30
C GLN A 120 5.79 6.39 -20.00
N LYS A 121 5.82 5.17 -19.43
CA LYS A 121 5.09 4.02 -19.96
C LYS A 121 3.58 4.30 -20.07
N TRP A 122 3.02 5.00 -19.08
CA TRP A 122 1.61 5.35 -19.04
C TRP A 122 1.25 6.46 -20.02
N LEU A 123 2.13 7.45 -20.19
CA LEU A 123 2.00 8.47 -21.23
C LEU A 123 2.04 7.85 -22.63
N ASP A 124 3.02 6.98 -22.90
CA ASP A 124 3.15 6.28 -24.18
C ASP A 124 1.94 5.37 -24.47
N PHE A 125 1.30 4.82 -23.42
CA PHE A 125 0.05 4.09 -23.56
C PHE A 125 -1.10 5.02 -23.93
N PHE A 126 -1.23 6.15 -23.23
CA PHE A 126 -2.28 7.11 -23.46
C PHE A 126 -2.18 7.75 -24.85
N ASP A 127 -0.99 8.15 -25.29
CA ASP A 127 -0.74 8.76 -26.60
C ASP A 127 -1.15 7.81 -27.75
N ARG A 128 -0.81 6.52 -27.65
CA ARG A 128 -1.26 5.52 -28.64
C ARG A 128 -2.77 5.36 -28.66
N LYS A 129 -3.43 5.50 -27.51
CA LYS A 129 -4.89 5.43 -27.42
C LYS A 129 -5.58 6.70 -27.91
N MET A 130 -4.92 7.85 -27.90
CA MET A 130 -5.45 9.08 -28.49
C MET A 130 -5.70 8.93 -30.00
N ASP A 131 -4.79 8.26 -30.72
CA ASP A 131 -4.99 7.99 -32.15
C ASP A 131 -6.25 7.15 -32.40
N GLU A 132 -6.46 6.10 -31.58
CA GLU A 132 -7.65 5.23 -31.64
C GLU A 132 -8.95 6.01 -31.32
N ILE A 133 -8.89 6.98 -30.41
CA ILE A 133 -10.02 7.86 -30.11
C ILE A 133 -10.37 8.74 -31.31
N ILE A 134 -9.35 9.33 -31.96
CA ILE A 134 -9.55 10.24 -33.10
C ILE A 134 -10.22 9.53 -34.28
N VAL A 135 -9.90 8.25 -34.50
CA VAL A 135 -10.54 7.44 -35.55
C VAL A 135 -11.88 6.82 -35.12
N GLY A 136 -12.29 7.01 -33.86
CA GLY A 136 -13.57 6.55 -33.33
C GLY A 136 -13.61 5.07 -32.93
N GLU A 137 -12.45 4.44 -32.71
CA GLU A 137 -12.35 3.02 -32.34
C GLU A 137 -12.53 2.78 -30.84
N CYS A 138 -12.30 3.79 -29.99
CA CYS A 138 -12.54 3.72 -28.55
C CYS A 138 -13.06 5.03 -27.96
N THR A 139 -13.65 4.95 -26.77
CA THR A 139 -14.15 6.10 -26.02
C THR A 139 -13.16 6.55 -24.95
N ALA A 140 -13.24 7.83 -24.55
CA ALA A 140 -12.47 8.38 -23.43
C ALA A 140 -12.56 7.51 -22.17
N GLN A 141 -13.78 7.08 -21.82
CA GLN A 141 -14.03 6.22 -20.67
C GLN A 141 -13.33 4.86 -20.77
N GLN A 142 -13.28 4.24 -21.96
CA GLN A 142 -12.57 2.98 -22.16
C GLN A 142 -11.06 3.16 -21.96
N VAL A 143 -10.49 4.24 -22.51
CA VAL A 143 -9.06 4.54 -22.37
C VAL A 143 -8.68 4.77 -20.90
N TYR A 144 -9.44 5.59 -20.17
CA TYR A 144 -9.20 5.80 -18.74
C TYR A 144 -9.35 4.53 -17.90
N ASN A 145 -10.29 3.64 -18.24
CA ASN A 145 -10.42 2.35 -17.55
C ASN A 145 -9.24 1.42 -17.82
N GLN A 146 -8.74 1.35 -19.06
CA GLN A 146 -7.56 0.56 -19.39
C GLN A 146 -6.30 1.12 -18.71
N LEU A 147 -6.14 2.45 -18.72
CA LEU A 147 -5.05 3.12 -18.03
C LEU A 147 -5.10 2.87 -16.52
N GLY A 148 -6.28 3.01 -15.91
CA GLY A 148 -6.50 2.69 -14.49
C GLY A 148 -6.13 1.25 -14.13
N ALA A 149 -6.59 0.28 -14.93
CA ALA A 149 -6.25 -1.12 -14.75
C ALA A 149 -4.72 -1.36 -14.86
N MET A 150 -4.05 -0.73 -15.82
CA MET A 150 -2.60 -0.82 -16.00
C MET A 150 -1.85 -0.27 -14.79
N ILE A 151 -2.22 0.93 -14.32
CA ILE A 151 -1.55 1.55 -13.17
C ILE A 151 -1.75 0.71 -11.91
N VAL A 152 -2.96 0.20 -11.67
CA VAL A 152 -3.22 -0.68 -10.53
C VAL A 152 -2.40 -1.97 -10.62
N ALA A 153 -2.27 -2.58 -11.79
CA ALA A 153 -1.42 -3.75 -11.98
C ALA A 153 0.06 -3.44 -11.65
N ASP A 154 0.56 -2.29 -12.08
CA ASP A 154 1.94 -1.85 -11.80
C ASP A 154 2.16 -1.61 -10.30
N ILE A 155 1.21 -0.97 -9.60
CA ILE A 155 1.28 -0.78 -8.15
C ILE A 155 1.24 -2.13 -7.42
N GLN A 156 0.34 -3.03 -7.82
CA GLN A 156 0.22 -4.36 -7.22
C GLN A 156 1.50 -5.18 -7.42
N MET A 157 2.18 -5.02 -8.56
CA MET A 157 3.47 -5.61 -8.85
C MET A 157 4.56 -5.00 -7.96
N LYS A 158 4.62 -3.67 -7.83
CA LYS A 158 5.55 -3.00 -6.94
C LYS A 158 5.41 -3.49 -5.50
N ILE A 159 4.19 -3.59 -4.98
CA ILE A 159 3.90 -4.13 -3.63
C ILE A 159 4.46 -5.54 -3.46
N ARG A 160 4.30 -6.39 -4.48
CA ARG A 160 4.82 -7.77 -4.46
C ARG A 160 6.35 -7.78 -4.44
N ASP A 161 6.98 -6.92 -5.21
CA ASP A 161 8.41 -7.00 -5.51
C ASP A 161 9.28 -6.18 -4.54
N THR A 162 8.71 -5.21 -3.82
CA THR A 162 9.42 -4.44 -2.78
C THR A 162 9.99 -5.37 -1.69
N GLN A 163 11.32 -5.41 -1.57
CA GLN A 163 12.03 -6.10 -0.48
C GLN A 163 12.70 -5.15 0.52
N SER A 164 12.84 -3.87 0.15
CA SER A 164 13.57 -2.87 0.94
C SER A 164 12.73 -1.62 1.19
N PRO A 165 12.79 -1.02 2.39
CA PRO A 165 13.44 -1.54 3.60
C PRO A 165 12.77 -2.82 4.13
N ALA A 166 13.59 -3.81 4.48
CA ALA A 166 13.14 -5.12 4.93
C ALA A 166 12.34 -5.05 6.24
N ASN A 167 11.58 -6.10 6.55
CA ASN A 167 10.98 -6.25 7.87
C ASN A 167 12.06 -6.35 8.95
N SER A 168 11.77 -5.80 10.14
CA SER A 168 12.65 -6.02 11.30
C SER A 168 12.70 -7.51 11.63
N GLY A 169 13.83 -8.00 12.16
CA GLY A 169 13.99 -9.42 12.50
C GLY A 169 12.92 -9.96 13.46
N TYR A 170 12.37 -9.11 14.33
CA TYR A 170 11.22 -9.43 15.17
C TYR A 170 9.94 -9.68 14.34
N THR A 171 9.64 -8.80 13.38
CA THR A 171 8.44 -8.87 12.53
C THR A 171 8.53 -10.04 11.56
N ALA A 172 9.70 -10.25 10.94
CA ALA A 172 9.99 -11.37 10.06
C ALA A 172 9.71 -12.73 10.71
N LYS A 173 10.23 -12.95 11.93
CA LYS A 173 10.00 -14.19 12.69
C LYS A 173 8.52 -14.41 12.99
N ARG A 174 7.83 -13.36 13.44
CA ARG A 174 6.41 -13.44 13.79
C ARG A 174 5.51 -13.72 12.58
N LYS A 175 5.88 -13.19 11.42
CA LYS A 175 5.14 -13.31 10.17
C LYS A 175 5.44 -14.60 9.41
N GLY A 176 6.65 -15.15 9.59
CA GLY A 176 7.16 -16.26 8.77
C GLY A 176 7.55 -15.86 7.35
N ALA A 177 7.47 -14.57 7.00
CA ALA A 177 7.83 -14.04 5.69
C ALA A 177 8.54 -12.69 5.81
N ASN A 178 9.50 -12.45 4.91
CA ASN A 178 10.30 -11.22 4.91
C ASN A 178 9.73 -10.11 4.02
N ASN A 179 8.73 -10.39 3.18
CA ASN A 179 8.14 -9.37 2.33
C ASN A 179 7.52 -8.26 3.20
N PRO A 180 7.98 -7.01 3.06
CA PRO A 180 7.54 -5.91 3.89
C PRO A 180 6.09 -5.46 3.69
N LEU A 181 5.57 -5.54 2.46
CA LEU A 181 4.26 -5.00 2.09
C LEU A 181 3.19 -6.09 1.93
N VAL A 182 3.58 -7.36 1.85
CA VAL A 182 2.66 -8.48 1.66
C VAL A 182 2.55 -9.32 2.92
N ASP A 183 1.48 -9.14 3.69
CA ASP A 183 1.10 -10.01 4.81
C ASP A 183 -0.01 -10.99 4.43
N THR A 184 -1.27 -10.57 4.57
CA THR A 184 -2.43 -11.32 4.08
C THR A 184 -2.73 -11.08 2.59
N GLY A 185 -2.00 -10.16 1.94
CA GLY A 185 -2.28 -9.70 0.59
C GLY A 185 -3.41 -8.65 0.49
N ARG A 186 -4.11 -8.35 1.58
CA ARG A 186 -5.23 -7.38 1.61
C ARG A 186 -4.83 -5.98 1.14
N LEU A 187 -3.63 -5.51 1.50
CA LEU A 187 -3.11 -4.22 1.03
C LEU A 187 -3.03 -4.18 -0.50
N ARG A 188 -2.42 -5.19 -1.11
CA ARG A 188 -2.31 -5.33 -2.56
C ARG A 188 -3.68 -5.34 -3.24
N GLN A 189 -4.60 -6.14 -2.70
CA GLN A 189 -5.96 -6.29 -3.23
C GLN A 189 -6.82 -5.03 -3.07
N SER A 190 -6.49 -4.16 -2.12
CA SER A 190 -7.25 -2.93 -1.85
C SER A 190 -6.90 -1.77 -2.78
N VAL A 191 -5.84 -1.89 -3.58
CA VAL A 191 -5.49 -0.89 -4.58
C VAL A 191 -6.46 -1.01 -5.76
N THR A 192 -7.16 0.07 -6.07
CA THR A 192 -8.12 0.15 -7.17
C THR A 192 -8.15 1.56 -7.78
N TRP A 193 -8.97 1.78 -8.81
CA TRP A 193 -9.15 3.05 -9.48
C TRP A 193 -10.63 3.43 -9.61
N LYS A 194 -10.88 4.74 -9.79
CA LYS A 194 -12.20 5.30 -10.15
C LYS A 194 -11.98 6.30 -11.29
N VAL A 195 -12.74 6.14 -12.37
CA VAL A 195 -12.84 7.15 -13.43
C VAL A 195 -13.94 8.12 -12.99
N VAL A 196 -13.58 9.40 -12.88
CA VAL A 196 -14.45 10.46 -12.36
C VAL A 196 -14.59 11.52 -13.44
N ARG A 197 -15.75 12.15 -13.50
CA ARG A 197 -16.08 13.23 -14.42
C ARG A 197 -16.55 14.42 -13.61
#